data_AF-A0A7W3X587-F1
#
_entry.id   AF-A0A7W3X587-F1
#
_cell.length_a   1.000
_cell.length_b   1.000
_cell.length_c   1.000
_cell.angle_alpha   90.00
_cell.angle_beta   90.00
_cell.angle_gamma   90.00
#
_symmetry.space_group_name_H-M   'P 1'
#
loop_
_entity.id
_entity.type
_entity.pdbx_description
1 polymer ?
#
loop_
_entity_poly.entity_id
_entity_poly.type
_entity_poly.pdbx_seq_one_letter_code
_entity_poly.pdbx_strand_id
1 'polypeptide(L)' 'MTDDKLILLLKICICSGFSLILLGIYFHNFNHTIESMGVNGIIISAACVSLGMALSLPTKMYLTFILVKRDAASSK' A
#
# COMPACT_ATOMS: atom_id res chain seq x y z
N MET A 1 3.16 -21.21 -8.16
CA MET A 1 3.64 -19.84 -8.42
C MET A 1 5.09 -19.77 -7.98
N THR A 2 6.01 -19.33 -8.83
CA THR A 2 7.41 -19.11 -8.44
C THR A 2 7.50 -17.98 -7.41
N ASP A 3 8.24 -18.18 -6.32
CA ASP A 3 8.38 -17.22 -5.21
C ASP A 3 8.83 -15.83 -5.69
N ASP A 4 9.61 -15.75 -6.76
CA ASP A 4 10.06 -14.46 -7.33
C ASP A 4 8.90 -13.62 -7.89
N LYS A 5 7.88 -14.25 -8.48
CA LYS A 5 6.69 -13.52 -8.97
C LYS A 5 5.86 -12.99 -7.80
N LEU A 6 5.78 -13.76 -6.71
CA LEU A 6 5.06 -13.37 -5.50
C LEU A 6 5.75 -12.18 -4.80
N ILE A 7 7.08 -12.23 -4.70
CA ILE A 7 7.91 -11.13 -4.19
C ILE A 7 7.73 -9.87 -5.04
N LEU A 8 7.73 -10.00 -6.37
CA LEU A 8 7.52 -8.87 -7.28
C LEU A 8 6.13 -8.25 -7.12
N LEU A 9 5.08 -9.08 -7.01
CA LEU A 9 3.71 -8.62 -6.76
C LEU A 9 3.59 -7.89 -5.41
N LEU A 10 4.20 -8.44 -4.35
CA LEU A 10 4.28 -7.81 -3.03
C LEU A 10 4.95 -6.43 -3.10
N LYS A 11 6.07 -6.34 -3.83
CA LYS A 11 6.81 -5.08 -3.98
C LYS A 11 6.00 -4.04 -4.75
N ILE A 12 5.25 -4.45 -5.77
CA ILE A 12 4.32 -3.59 -6.52
C ILE A 12 3.17 -3.13 -5.62
N CYS A 13 2.56 -4.02 -4.83
CA CYS A 13 1.48 -3.67 -3.89
C CYS A 13 1.92 -2.63 -2.84
N ILE A 14 3.16 -2.73 -2.35
CA ILE A 14 3.72 -1.73 -1.43
C ILE A 14 3.87 -0.38 -2.12
N CYS A 15 4.38 -0.36 -3.36
CA CYS A 15 4.54 0.87 -4.12
C CYS A 15 3.19 1.50 -4.46
N SER A 16 2.21 0.72 -4.90
CA SER A 16 0.86 1.21 -5.20
C SER A 16 0.15 1.71 -3.94
N GLY A 17 0.29 1.01 -2.80
CA GLY A 17 -0.25 1.45 -1.51
C GLY A 17 0.36 2.77 -1.03
N PHE A 18 1.68 2.96 -1.20
CA PHE A 18 2.34 4.22 -0.87
C PHE A 18 1.88 5.37 -1.77
N SER A 19 1.75 5.13 -3.07
CA SER A 19 1.19 6.09 -4.02
C SER A 19 -0.25 6.49 -3.67
N LEU A 20 -1.09 5.54 -3.22
CA LEU A 20 -2.45 5.80 -2.75
C LEU A 20 -2.49 6.69 -1.50
N ILE A 21 -1.59 6.47 -0.54
CA ILE A 21 -1.48 7.33 0.66
C ILE A 21 -1.11 8.76 0.25
N LEU A 22 -0.09 8.92 -0.59
CA LEU A 22 0.33 10.24 -1.10
C LEU A 22 -0.81 10.93 -1.86
N LEU A 23 -1.52 10.19 -2.71
CA LEU A 23 -2.66 10.72 -3.46
C LEU A 23 -3.82 11.14 -2.54
N GLY A 24 -4.09 10.35 -1.48
CA GLY A 24 -5.10 10.69 -0.47
C GLY A 24 -4.77 11.96 0.30
N ILE A 25 -3.51 12.13 0.70
CA ILE A 25 -3.02 13.36 1.37
C ILE A 25 -3.10 14.55 0.40
N TYR A 26 -2.71 14.35 -0.87
CA TYR A 26 -2.80 15.39 -1.89
C TYR A 26 -4.24 15.84 -2.12
N PHE A 27 -5.18 14.90 -2.22
CA PHE A 27 -6.61 15.24 -2.30
C PHE A 27 -7.11 15.98 -1.07
N HIS A 28 -6.64 15.63 0.12
CA HIS A 28 -7.02 16.33 1.34
C HIS A 28 -6.47 17.77 1.40
N ASN A 29 -5.29 18.02 0.84
CA ASN A 29 -4.56 19.27 1.07
C ASN A 29 -4.62 20.28 -0.11
N PHE A 30 -4.73 19.82 -1.35
CA PHE A 30 -4.50 20.67 -2.53
C PHE A 30 -5.71 20.92 -3.44
N ASN A 31 -6.81 20.19 -3.27
CA ASN A 31 -7.92 20.30 -4.21
C ASN A 31 -9.01 21.25 -3.69
N HIS A 32 -9.07 22.47 -4.22
CA HIS A 32 -10.17 23.43 -3.98
C HIS A 32 -11.56 22.82 -4.30
N THR A 33 -11.62 21.78 -5.13
CA THR A 33 -12.83 20.99 -5.41
C THR A 33 -13.29 20.12 -4.23
N ILE A 34 -12.38 19.69 -3.34
CA ILE A 34 -12.70 18.91 -2.14
C ILE A 34 -13.33 19.82 -1.07
N GLU A 35 -12.82 21.04 -0.93
CA GLU A 35 -13.43 22.07 -0.10
C GLU A 35 -14.88 22.36 -0.56
N SER A 36 -15.10 22.43 -1.88
CA SER A 36 -16.44 22.58 -2.47
C SER A 36 -17.34 21.35 -2.34
N MET A 37 -16.79 20.14 -2.16
CA MET A 37 -17.56 18.90 -1.91
C MET A 37 -17.81 18.63 -0.41
N GLY A 38 -17.16 19.38 0.48
CA GLY A 38 -17.29 19.23 1.93
C GLY A 38 -16.99 17.80 2.41
N VAL A 39 -17.94 17.21 3.13
CA VAL A 39 -17.80 15.92 3.82
C VAL A 39 -17.46 14.76 2.86
N ASN A 40 -17.97 14.77 1.63
CA ASN A 40 -17.70 13.71 0.65
C ASN A 40 -16.21 13.65 0.28
N GLY A 41 -15.54 14.79 0.20
CA GLY A 41 -14.12 14.84 -0.11
C GLY A 41 -13.23 14.32 1.03
N ILE A 42 -13.66 14.52 2.27
CA ILE A 42 -13.01 13.95 3.46
C ILE A 42 -13.16 12.43 3.46
N ILE A 43 -14.35 11.91 3.13
CA ILE A 43 -14.60 10.47 3.07
C ILE A 43 -13.73 9.81 1.98
N ILE A 44 -13.64 10.41 0.79
CA ILE A 44 -12.82 9.88 -0.32
C ILE A 44 -11.33 9.88 0.04
N SER A 45 -10.82 10.96 0.63
CA SER A 45 -9.42 11.03 1.07
C SER A 45 -9.12 10.03 2.20
N ALA A 46 -10.00 9.91 3.19
CA ALA A 46 -9.87 8.93 4.27
C ALA A 46 -9.94 7.47 3.77
N ALA A 47 -10.82 7.18 2.81
CA ALA A 47 -10.91 5.86 2.17
C ALA A 47 -9.62 5.53 1.40
N CYS A 48 -9.05 6.49 0.66
CA CYS A 48 -7.81 6.31 -0.09
C CYS A 48 -6.62 6.01 0.83
N VAL A 49 -6.48 6.77 1.93
CA VAL A 49 -5.41 6.58 2.93
C VAL A 49 -5.58 5.26 3.68
N SER A 50 -6.80 4.93 4.13
CA SER A 50 -7.05 3.68 4.87
C SER A 50 -6.83 2.43 4.00
N LEU A 51 -7.22 2.47 2.72
CA LEU A 51 -6.89 1.40 1.77
C LEU A 51 -5.38 1.29 1.52
N GLY A 52 -4.68 2.42 1.36
CA GLY A 52 -3.23 2.42 1.20
C GLY A 52 -2.49 1.83 2.40
N MET A 53 -2.93 2.15 3.62
CA MET A 53 -2.41 1.55 4.85
C MET A 53 -2.73 0.06 4.94
N ALA A 54 -3.96 -0.35 4.66
CA ALA A 54 -4.39 -1.74 4.68
C ALA A 54 -3.61 -2.62 3.68
N LEU A 55 -3.23 -2.08 2.52
CA LEU A 55 -2.37 -2.79 1.57
C LEU A 55 -0.90 -2.84 2.03
N SER A 56 -0.36 -1.77 2.61
CA SER A 56 1.08 -1.67 2.89
C SER A 56 1.58 -2.56 4.04
N LEU A 57 0.75 -2.75 5.08
CA LEU A 57 1.10 -3.45 6.32
C LEU A 57 1.25 -4.98 6.16
N PRO A 58 0.23 -5.73 5.68
CA PRO A 58 0.30 -7.18 5.56
C PRO A 58 1.29 -7.62 4.46
N THR A 59 1.44 -6.82 3.41
CA THR A 59 2.34 -7.11 2.28
C THR A 59 3.82 -7.02 2.68
N LYS A 60 4.20 -6.06 3.55
CA LYS A 60 5.56 -5.97 4.11
C LYS A 60 5.88 -7.15 5.04
N MET A 61 4.96 -7.52 5.90
CA MET A 61 5.15 -8.61 6.87
C MET A 61 5.24 -9.98 6.17
N TYR A 62 4.45 -10.18 5.11
CA TYR A 62 4.49 -11.41 4.30
C TYR A 62 5.79 -11.53 3.48
N LEU A 63 6.35 -10.41 3.01
CA LEU A 63 7.64 -10.41 2.30
C LEU A 63 8.77 -10.90 3.22
N THR A 64 8.80 -10.42 4.46
CA THR A 64 9.78 -10.86 5.47
C THR A 64 9.68 -12.37 5.72
N PHE A 65 8.46 -12.89 5.86
CA PHE A 65 8.23 -14.32 6.05
C PHE A 65 8.79 -15.15 4.88
N ILE A 66 8.53 -14.74 3.63
CA ILE A 66 9.04 -15.41 2.44
C ILE A 66 10.57 -15.38 2.38
N LEU A 67 11.19 -14.23 2.67
CA LEU A 67 12.64 -14.07 2.64
C LEU A 67 13.32 -14.97 3.69
N VAL A 68 12.82 -14.99 4.93
CA VAL A 68 13.35 -15.86 5.99
C VAL A 68 13.21 -17.34 5.62
N LYS A 69 12.09 -17.75 5.00
CA LYS A 69 11.93 -19.14 4.53
C LYS A 69 12.89 -19.52 3.42
N ARG A 70 13.21 -18.59 2.50
CA ARG A 70 14.21 -18.82 1.44
C ARG A 70 15.61 -18.97 2.00
N ASP A 71 15.98 -18.12 2.96
CA ASP A 71 17.30 -18.16 3.62
C ASP A 71 17.50 -19.48 4.37
N ALA A 72 16.49 -19.90 5.15
CA ALA A 72 16.51 -21.18 5.86
C ALA A 72 16.57 -22.41 4.94
N ALA A 73 15.98 -22.35 3.74
CA ALA A 73 16.04 -23.42 2.76
C ALA A 73 17.39 -23.50 2.03
N SER A 74 18.08 -22.37 1.86
CA SER A 74 19.40 -22.30 1.20
C SER A 74 20.56 -22.65 2.13
N SER A 75 20.34 -22.69 3.45
CA SER A 75 21.36 -23.04 4.47
C SER A 75 21.39 -24.55 4.81
N LYS A 76 20.76 -25.41 4.00
CA LYS A 76 20.88 -26.88 4.06
C LYS A 76 21.68 -27.38 2.88
#